data_AF-A0A7D5CE58-F1
#
_entry.id   AF-A0A7D5CE58-F1
#
_cell.length_a   1.000
_cell.length_b   1.000
_cell.length_c   1.000
_cell.angle_alpha   90.00
_cell.angle_beta   90.00
_cell.angle_gamma   90.00
#
_symmetry.space_group_name_H-M   'P 1'
#
loop_
_entity.id
_entity.type
_entity.pdbx_description
1 polymer ?
#
loop_
_entity_poly.entity_id
_entity_poly.type
_entity_poly.pdbx_seq_one_letter_code
_entity_poly.pdbx_strand_id
1 'polypeptide(L)'
;MQTFASNDAPRKSLSDALGTTDVAINRYRLAPGEGLPSGLHTHLDQEEVFLVLDGTVTFETLSEPVVVDAGEAVRFAPGEYQTGANEGDSSATVLAVGAPKGSEAVRVPLDCPDCGHRGLSPEWRDGEALLACPDCGGEHRTRGCPACEREEMQVASGEDEGETVVVCPDCGAERATPRWT
;
A
#
# COMPACT_ATOMS: atom_id res chain seq x y z
N MET A 1 29.26 -3.19 -14.66
CA MET A 1 27.99 -3.93 -14.84
C MET A 1 27.76 -4.73 -13.58
N GLN A 2 26.72 -4.40 -12.81
CA GLN A 2 26.39 -5.12 -11.57
C GLN A 2 25.29 -6.13 -11.88
N THR A 3 25.49 -7.39 -11.53
CA THR A 3 24.49 -8.46 -11.67
C THR A 3 24.09 -8.94 -10.28
N PHE A 4 22.86 -9.42 -10.15
CA PHE A 4 22.32 -9.92 -8.88
C PHE A 4 21.91 -11.39 -9.01
N ALA A 5 22.05 -12.16 -7.93
CA ALA A 5 21.52 -13.52 -7.77
C ALA A 5 20.50 -13.59 -6.62
N SER A 6 19.50 -14.45 -6.77
CA SER A 6 18.36 -14.61 -5.86
C SER A 6 18.77 -15.18 -4.50
N ASN A 7 18.39 -14.49 -3.42
CA ASN A 7 18.12 -15.14 -2.15
C ASN A 7 16.59 -15.15 -1.96
N ASP A 8 16.07 -16.09 -1.16
CA ASP A 8 14.64 -16.33 -0.88
C ASP A 8 13.95 -15.24 -0.02
N ALA A 9 14.52 -14.04 0.06
CA ALA A 9 13.92 -12.96 0.86
C ALA A 9 12.56 -12.52 0.28
N PRO A 10 11.53 -12.35 1.13
CA PRO A 10 10.17 -11.97 0.71
C PRO A 10 10.13 -10.57 0.10
N ARG A 11 11.02 -9.67 0.54
CA ARG A 11 11.28 -8.37 -0.10
C ARG A 11 12.77 -8.19 -0.35
N LYS A 12 13.12 -7.63 -1.50
CA LYS A 12 14.49 -7.20 -1.81
C LYS A 12 14.48 -5.85 -2.53
N SER A 13 15.09 -4.83 -1.92
CA SER A 13 15.48 -3.61 -2.63
C SER A 13 16.57 -3.95 -3.64
N LEU A 14 16.31 -3.70 -4.93
CA LEU A 14 17.27 -3.83 -6.01
C LEU A 14 17.94 -2.49 -6.32
N SER A 15 17.31 -1.37 -5.97
CA SER A 15 17.84 -0.02 -6.17
C SER A 15 19.26 0.15 -5.65
N ASP A 16 19.51 -0.26 -4.41
CA ASP A 16 20.82 -0.04 -3.77
C ASP A 16 21.90 -0.92 -4.39
N ALA A 17 21.55 -2.17 -4.71
CA ALA A 17 22.46 -3.10 -5.36
C ALA A 17 22.83 -2.67 -6.79
N LEU A 18 21.89 -2.04 -7.50
CA LEU A 18 22.10 -1.56 -8.87
C LEU A 18 22.65 -0.12 -8.93
N GLY A 19 22.57 0.63 -7.83
CA GLY A 19 22.97 2.03 -7.76
C GLY A 19 22.04 2.96 -8.51
N THR A 20 20.72 2.69 -8.50
CA THR A 20 19.75 3.57 -9.18
C THR A 20 19.66 4.91 -8.47
N THR A 21 19.65 5.99 -9.26
CA THR A 21 19.54 7.37 -8.79
C THR A 21 18.10 7.86 -8.80
N ASP A 22 17.38 7.59 -9.90
CA ASP A 22 16.08 8.22 -10.16
C ASP A 22 14.90 7.27 -10.00
N VAL A 23 15.15 5.96 -9.88
CA VAL A 23 14.10 4.94 -9.75
C VAL A 23 14.27 4.07 -8.51
N ALA A 24 13.17 3.78 -7.84
CA ALA A 24 13.05 2.70 -6.88
C ALA A 24 12.75 1.40 -7.63
N ILE A 25 13.39 0.30 -7.25
CA ILE A 25 13.13 -1.03 -7.78
C ILE A 25 13.15 -1.99 -6.60
N ASN A 26 12.01 -2.61 -6.32
CA ASN A 26 11.85 -3.62 -5.30
C ASN A 26 11.31 -4.90 -5.93
N ARG A 27 11.82 -6.05 -5.51
CA ARG A 27 11.23 -7.36 -5.81
C ARG A 27 10.52 -7.88 -4.58
N TYR A 28 9.26 -8.28 -4.76
CA TYR A 28 8.46 -8.96 -3.74
C TYR A 28 8.17 -10.39 -4.18
N ARG A 29 8.19 -11.31 -3.22
CA ARG A 29 7.63 -12.64 -3.34
C ARG A 29 6.52 -12.75 -2.32
N LEU A 30 5.32 -13.01 -2.77
CA LEU A 30 4.10 -13.06 -1.97
C LEU A 30 3.66 -14.52 -1.87
N ALA A 31 3.53 -15.04 -0.66
CA ALA A 31 2.83 -16.29 -0.41
C ALA A 31 1.32 -16.11 -0.66
N PRO A 32 0.54 -17.21 -0.77
CA PRO A 32 -0.91 -17.14 -0.78
C PRO A 32 -1.46 -16.30 0.38
N GLY A 33 -2.31 -15.31 0.07
CA GLY A 33 -2.90 -14.38 1.01
C GLY A 33 -2.00 -13.22 1.45
N GLU A 34 -0.75 -13.13 1.00
CA GLU A 34 0.13 -12.00 1.36
C GLU A 34 -0.10 -10.78 0.46
N GLY A 35 -0.17 -9.62 1.11
CA GLY A 35 -0.22 -8.30 0.48
C GLY A 35 1.15 -7.64 0.33
N LEU A 36 1.24 -6.72 -0.62
CA LEU A 36 2.28 -5.70 -0.65
C LEU A 36 2.22 -4.84 0.62
N PRO A 37 3.35 -4.24 1.05
CA PRO A 37 3.37 -3.39 2.23
C PRO A 37 2.53 -2.11 2.03
N SER A 38 2.28 -1.40 3.13
CA SER A 38 1.67 -0.06 3.20
C SER A 38 0.15 0.02 3.00
N GLY A 39 -0.55 -1.07 2.67
CA GLY A 39 -2.00 -1.08 2.48
C GLY A 39 -2.46 -0.16 1.34
N LEU A 40 -3.74 0.21 1.30
CA LEU A 40 -4.29 1.10 0.26
C LEU A 40 -3.76 2.54 0.42
N HIS A 41 -2.97 3.00 -0.56
CA HIS A 41 -2.36 4.33 -0.54
C HIS A 41 -2.14 4.87 -1.95
N THR A 42 -1.82 6.15 -2.04
CA THR A 42 -1.32 6.77 -3.26
C THR A 42 -0.07 7.60 -2.98
N HIS A 43 0.73 7.80 -4.02
CA HIS A 43 1.80 8.77 -4.06
C HIS A 43 1.38 9.95 -4.94
N LEU A 44 1.48 11.20 -4.46
CA LEU A 44 1.13 12.37 -5.27
C LEU A 44 2.29 12.88 -6.15
N ASP A 45 3.50 12.41 -5.89
CA ASP A 45 4.75 12.86 -6.53
C ASP A 45 5.53 11.73 -7.22
N GLN A 46 4.99 10.50 -7.22
CA GLN A 46 5.64 9.32 -7.78
C GLN A 46 4.64 8.50 -8.61
N GLU A 47 5.08 8.07 -9.80
CA GLU A 47 4.39 7.01 -10.53
C GLU A 47 4.91 5.65 -10.06
N GLU A 48 4.04 4.66 -10.02
CA GLU A 48 4.40 3.28 -9.71
C GLU A 48 4.04 2.34 -10.87
N VAL A 49 4.93 1.43 -11.21
CA VAL A 49 4.71 0.36 -12.18
C VAL A 49 5.01 -0.97 -11.51
N PHE A 50 4.07 -1.90 -11.59
CA PHE A 50 4.22 -3.26 -11.10
C PHE A 50 4.27 -4.21 -12.29
N LEU A 51 5.35 -4.99 -12.39
CA LEU A 51 5.51 -6.06 -13.37
C LEU A 51 5.44 -7.40 -12.65
N VAL A 52 4.41 -8.20 -12.92
CA VAL A 52 4.27 -9.53 -12.34
C VAL A 52 5.18 -10.48 -13.13
N LEU A 53 6.13 -11.10 -12.43
CA LEU A 53 7.11 -12.01 -13.02
C LEU A 53 6.65 -13.46 -13.00
N ASP A 54 5.88 -13.84 -11.99
CA ASP A 54 5.36 -15.19 -11.76
C ASP A 54 4.10 -15.12 -10.91
N GLY A 55 3.14 -16.03 -11.15
CA GLY A 55 1.83 -16.01 -10.50
C GLY A 55 0.92 -14.88 -10.98
N THR A 56 -0.03 -14.51 -10.12
CA THR A 56 -1.05 -13.47 -10.37
C THR A 56 -1.13 -12.57 -9.15
N VAL A 57 -1.29 -11.26 -9.35
CA VAL A 57 -1.50 -10.28 -8.28
C VAL A 57 -2.76 -9.48 -8.57
N THR A 58 -3.66 -9.40 -7.59
CA THR A 58 -4.84 -8.53 -7.65
C THR A 58 -4.46 -7.20 -7.01
N PHE A 59 -4.65 -6.10 -7.74
CA PHE A 59 -4.51 -4.75 -7.22
C PHE A 59 -5.87 -4.17 -6.89
N GLU A 60 -6.12 -3.95 -5.61
CA GLU A 60 -7.27 -3.18 -5.13
C GLU A 60 -7.06 -1.70 -5.45
N THR A 61 -8.12 -1.03 -5.88
CA THR A 61 -8.16 0.41 -6.15
C THR A 61 -9.42 1.01 -5.54
N LEU A 62 -9.55 2.35 -5.54
CA LEU A 62 -10.82 2.98 -5.15
C LEU A 62 -11.94 2.83 -6.20
N SER A 63 -11.66 2.25 -7.36
CA SER A 63 -12.67 1.90 -8.36
C SER A 63 -12.84 0.39 -8.43
N GLU A 64 -12.37 -0.23 -9.49
CA GLU A 64 -12.45 -1.67 -9.69
C GLU A 64 -11.07 -2.31 -9.45
N PRO A 65 -11.02 -3.51 -8.86
CA PRO A 65 -9.78 -4.26 -8.76
C PRO A 65 -9.22 -4.62 -10.14
N VAL A 66 -7.88 -4.64 -10.25
CA VAL A 66 -7.16 -5.01 -11.47
C VAL A 66 -6.38 -6.29 -11.23
N VAL A 67 -6.69 -7.36 -11.96
CA VAL A 67 -5.93 -8.61 -11.91
C VAL A 67 -4.79 -8.55 -12.93
N VAL A 68 -3.58 -8.88 -12.50
CA VAL A 68 -2.36 -8.81 -13.33
C VAL A 68 -1.64 -10.14 -13.28
N ASP A 69 -1.51 -10.78 -14.44
CA ASP A 69 -0.87 -12.09 -14.58
C ASP A 69 0.63 -12.00 -14.88
N ALA A 70 1.34 -13.12 -14.74
CA ALA A 70 2.75 -13.23 -15.08
C ALA A 70 3.06 -12.76 -16.51
N GLY A 71 3.99 -11.82 -16.64
CA GLY A 71 4.36 -11.18 -17.90
C GLY A 71 3.60 -9.88 -18.18
N GLU A 72 2.59 -9.54 -17.38
CA GLU A 72 1.82 -8.31 -17.49
C GLU A 72 2.28 -7.25 -16.49
N ALA A 73 1.92 -6.00 -16.78
CA ALA A 73 2.25 -4.88 -15.92
C ALA A 73 1.05 -3.94 -15.75
N VAL A 74 0.96 -3.34 -14.57
CA VAL A 74 0.03 -2.26 -14.25
C VAL A 74 0.82 -1.01 -13.86
N ARG A 75 0.30 0.15 -14.23
CA ARG A 75 0.83 1.46 -13.86
C ARG A 75 -0.22 2.20 -13.05
N PHE A 76 0.23 2.84 -11.97
CA PHE A 76 -0.52 3.83 -11.22
C PHE A 76 0.15 5.20 -11.39
N ALA A 77 -0.61 6.16 -11.88
CA ALA A 77 -0.22 7.56 -11.96
C ALA A 77 -0.25 8.20 -10.56
N PRO A 78 0.45 9.34 -10.37
CA PRO A 78 0.37 10.06 -9.11
C PRO A 78 -1.08 10.42 -8.75
N GLY A 79 -1.51 10.09 -7.53
CA GLY A 79 -2.88 10.29 -7.05
C GLY A 79 -3.83 9.09 -7.22
N GLU A 80 -3.42 8.04 -7.93
CA GLU A 80 -4.20 6.78 -7.99
C GLU A 80 -3.91 5.93 -6.75
N TYR A 81 -4.97 5.54 -6.03
CA TYR A 81 -4.87 4.70 -4.83
C TYR A 81 -4.81 3.23 -5.20
N GLN A 82 -3.84 2.51 -4.63
CA GLN A 82 -3.61 1.12 -4.92
C GLN A 82 -3.06 0.33 -3.73
N THR A 83 -3.35 -0.97 -3.69
CA THR A 83 -2.57 -1.97 -2.97
C THR A 83 -2.66 -3.32 -3.66
N GLY A 84 -1.59 -4.09 -3.72
CA GLY A 84 -1.56 -5.39 -4.39
C GLY A 84 -1.53 -6.55 -3.41
N ALA A 85 -2.25 -7.63 -3.68
CA ALA A 85 -2.21 -8.87 -2.91
C ALA A 85 -2.21 -10.11 -3.79
N ASN A 86 -1.62 -11.19 -3.28
CA ASN A 86 -1.71 -12.50 -3.88
C ASN A 86 -2.92 -13.25 -3.30
N GLU A 87 -4.04 -13.22 -4.01
CA GLU A 87 -5.27 -13.92 -3.60
C GLU A 87 -5.34 -15.38 -4.09
N GLY A 88 -4.31 -15.84 -4.82
CA GLY A 88 -4.23 -17.20 -5.33
C GLY A 88 -3.65 -18.21 -4.34
N ASP A 89 -3.69 -19.50 -4.71
CA ASP A 89 -3.20 -20.62 -3.90
C ASP A 89 -1.69 -20.92 -4.09
N SER A 90 -1.02 -20.22 -5.00
CA SER A 90 0.42 -20.35 -5.29
C SER A 90 1.15 -19.03 -5.04
N SER A 91 2.47 -19.07 -4.83
CA SER A 91 3.24 -17.83 -4.65
C SER A 91 3.25 -16.96 -5.91
N ALA A 92 3.26 -15.64 -5.74
CA ALA A 92 3.47 -14.67 -6.81
C ALA A 92 4.81 -13.93 -6.63
N THR A 93 5.41 -13.46 -7.72
CA THR A 93 6.59 -12.60 -7.71
C THR A 93 6.32 -11.34 -8.52
N VAL A 94 6.56 -10.17 -7.94
CA VAL A 94 6.32 -8.88 -8.58
C VAL A 94 7.52 -7.95 -8.41
N LEU A 95 7.84 -7.20 -9.46
CA LEU A 95 8.73 -6.05 -9.40
C LEU A 95 7.91 -4.78 -9.27
N ALA A 96 8.13 -4.03 -8.20
CA ALA A 96 7.61 -2.67 -8.04
C ALA A 96 8.68 -1.66 -8.45
N VAL A 97 8.33 -0.75 -9.34
CA VAL A 97 9.20 0.31 -9.84
C VAL A 97 8.53 1.65 -9.56
N GLY A 98 9.21 2.53 -8.83
CA GLY A 98 8.74 3.87 -8.53
C GLY A 98 9.65 4.94 -9.13
N ALA A 99 9.09 6.01 -9.68
CA ALA A 99 9.84 7.16 -10.17
C ALA A 99 9.14 8.48 -9.77
N PRO A 100 9.82 9.40 -9.04
CA PRO A 100 11.23 9.38 -8.64
C PRO A 100 11.54 8.30 -7.58
N LYS A 101 12.83 8.08 -7.27
CA LYS A 101 13.26 7.00 -6.36
C LYS A 101 12.66 7.07 -4.95
N GLY A 102 12.37 8.27 -4.47
CA GLY A 102 11.67 8.49 -3.21
C GLY A 102 10.32 9.13 -3.47
N SER A 103 9.46 9.12 -2.46
CA SER A 103 8.24 9.90 -2.43
C SER A 103 8.07 10.46 -1.02
N GLU A 104 7.63 11.70 -0.95
CA GLU A 104 7.30 12.38 0.32
C GLU A 104 5.80 12.69 0.42
N ALA A 105 5.06 12.49 -0.67
CA ALA A 105 3.65 12.85 -0.78
C ALA A 105 2.73 11.63 -0.76
N VAL A 106 2.93 10.71 0.18
CA VAL A 106 2.05 9.54 0.39
C VAL A 106 0.74 9.97 1.04
N ARG A 107 -0.40 9.40 0.59
CA ARG A 107 -1.72 9.61 1.19
C ARG A 107 -2.47 8.29 1.35
N VAL A 108 -3.20 8.15 2.45
CA VAL A 108 -4.19 7.08 2.66
C VAL A 108 -5.60 7.65 2.52
N PRO A 109 -6.57 6.90 1.95
CA PRO A 109 -7.87 7.44 1.55
C PRO A 109 -8.86 7.54 2.72
N LEU A 110 -8.41 8.08 3.86
CA LEU A 110 -9.22 8.35 5.04
C LEU A 110 -9.59 9.83 5.12
N ASP A 111 -10.76 10.10 5.69
CA ASP A 111 -11.23 11.46 5.96
C ASP A 111 -10.75 11.95 7.32
N CYS A 112 -10.25 13.18 7.37
CA CYS A 112 -9.86 13.84 8.61
C CYS A 112 -11.09 14.01 9.53
N PRO A 113 -11.02 13.58 10.80
CA PRO A 113 -12.14 13.73 11.74
C PRO A 113 -12.46 15.18 12.10
N ASP A 114 -11.49 16.09 11.96
CA ASP A 114 -11.65 17.48 12.38
C ASP A 114 -12.23 18.38 11.27
N CYS A 115 -11.84 18.15 10.01
CA CYS A 115 -12.20 19.04 8.90
C CYS A 115 -12.82 18.32 7.68
N GLY A 116 -12.84 16.99 7.65
CA GLY A 116 -13.37 16.21 6.53
C GLY A 116 -12.48 16.17 5.28
N HIS A 117 -11.26 16.69 5.33
CA HIS A 117 -10.30 16.55 4.22
C HIS A 117 -9.96 15.07 4.00
N ARG A 118 -10.06 14.61 2.75
CA ARG A 118 -9.71 13.25 2.36
C ARG A 118 -8.25 13.14 1.91
N GLY A 119 -7.55 12.11 2.39
CA GLY A 119 -6.15 11.88 2.06
C GLY A 119 -5.24 12.31 3.20
N LEU A 120 -5.10 11.45 4.20
CA LEU A 120 -4.20 11.71 5.33
C LEU A 120 -2.77 11.24 5.01
N SER A 121 -1.79 11.96 5.53
CA SER A 121 -0.36 11.64 5.40
C SER A 121 0.05 10.64 6.48
N PRO A 122 0.50 9.43 6.12
CA PRO A 122 1.09 8.53 7.11
C PRO A 122 2.46 9.07 7.52
N GLU A 123 2.66 9.23 8.82
CA GLU A 123 3.92 9.66 9.40
C GLU A 123 4.36 8.71 10.51
N TRP A 124 5.67 8.48 10.61
CA TRP A 124 6.25 7.72 11.70
C TRP A 124 6.99 8.66 12.65
N ARG A 125 6.49 8.81 13.87
CA ARG A 125 7.10 9.67 14.90
C ARG A 125 7.19 8.94 16.22
N ASP A 126 8.35 8.95 16.85
CA ASP A 126 8.61 8.34 18.17
C ASP A 126 8.19 6.88 18.31
N GLY A 127 8.24 6.11 17.22
CA GLY A 127 7.84 4.70 17.22
C GLY A 127 6.34 4.47 17.02
N GLU A 128 5.58 5.51 16.73
CA GLU A 128 4.14 5.47 16.55
C GLU A 128 3.74 5.95 15.14
N ALA A 129 2.76 5.27 14.55
CA ALA A 129 2.12 5.69 13.30
C ALA A 129 1.10 6.80 13.58
N LEU A 130 1.25 7.93 12.88
CA LEU A 130 0.34 9.06 12.88
C LEU A 130 -0.25 9.27 11.49
N LEU A 131 -1.42 9.90 11.47
CA LEU A 131 -2.09 10.36 10.26
C LEU A 131 -2.25 11.87 10.34
N ALA A 132 -1.39 12.61 9.63
CA ALA A 132 -1.43 14.06 9.58
C ALA A 132 -2.36 14.54 8.47
N CYS A 133 -3.18 15.55 8.76
CA CYS A 133 -4.06 16.18 7.80
C CYS A 133 -3.31 17.36 7.14
N PRO A 134 -3.10 17.33 5.81
CA PRO A 134 -2.38 18.41 5.12
C PRO A 134 -3.19 19.71 5.02
N ASP A 135 -4.50 19.67 5.25
CA ASP A 135 -5.39 20.84 5.15
C ASP A 135 -5.47 21.61 6.47
N CYS A 136 -5.88 20.96 7.57
CA CYS A 136 -6.03 21.61 8.87
C CYS A 136 -4.80 21.49 9.79
N GLY A 137 -3.82 20.65 9.43
CA GLY A 137 -2.64 20.36 10.25
C GLY A 137 -2.92 19.46 11.46
N GLY A 138 -4.12 18.89 11.58
CA GLY A 138 -4.47 17.95 12.64
C GLY A 138 -3.65 16.67 12.54
N GLU A 139 -3.29 16.08 13.69
CA GLU A 139 -2.57 14.81 13.77
C GLU A 139 -3.44 13.80 14.49
N HIS A 140 -3.65 12.65 13.87
CA HIS A 140 -4.60 11.66 14.34
C HIS A 140 -3.96 10.28 14.46
N ARG A 141 -4.56 9.46 15.32
CA ARG A 141 -4.23 8.04 15.46
C ARG A 141 -5.49 7.21 15.39
N THR A 142 -5.34 5.99 14.90
CA THR A 142 -6.42 5.00 14.91
C THR A 142 -6.28 4.09 16.11
N ARG A 143 -7.40 3.80 16.79
CA ARG A 143 -7.51 2.65 17.70
C ARG A 143 -7.62 1.40 16.86
N GLY A 144 -6.94 0.36 17.34
CA GLY A 144 -7.05 -0.99 16.83
C GLY A 144 -8.44 -1.62 16.94
N CYS A 145 -8.49 -2.88 16.54
CA CYS A 145 -9.70 -3.69 16.50
C CYS A 145 -10.24 -3.96 17.92
N PRO A 146 -11.46 -3.51 18.27
CA PRO A 146 -12.04 -3.80 19.57
C PRO A 146 -12.53 -5.26 19.71
N ALA A 147 -12.57 -6.03 18.62
CA ALA A 147 -13.08 -7.40 18.63
C ALA A 147 -12.00 -8.44 18.99
N CYS A 148 -10.75 -8.20 18.57
CA CYS A 148 -9.64 -9.12 18.79
C CYS A 148 -8.38 -8.44 19.34
N GLU A 149 -8.49 -7.18 19.76
CA GLU A 149 -7.43 -6.38 20.40
C GLU A 149 -6.19 -6.13 19.53
N ARG A 150 -6.25 -6.42 18.22
CA ARG A 150 -5.21 -6.07 17.26
C ARG A 150 -5.03 -4.55 17.24
N GLU A 151 -3.81 -4.07 17.40
CA GLU A 151 -3.51 -2.64 17.53
C GLU A 151 -3.73 -1.83 16.24
N GLU A 152 -3.61 -2.48 15.09
CA GLU A 152 -3.62 -1.85 13.77
C GLU A 152 -4.81 -2.33 12.91
N MET A 153 -5.41 -1.39 12.21
CA MET A 153 -6.44 -1.65 11.20
C MET A 153 -5.87 -1.32 9.83
N GLN A 154 -6.26 -2.08 8.81
CA GLN A 154 -5.89 -1.80 7.42
C GLN A 154 -6.99 -0.99 6.74
N VAL A 155 -6.59 -0.13 5.80
CA VAL A 155 -7.51 0.61 4.95
C VAL A 155 -7.74 -0.20 3.68
N ALA A 156 -9.01 -0.34 3.27
CA ALA A 156 -9.42 -1.05 2.06
C ALA A 156 -10.52 -0.26 1.32
N SER A 157 -10.75 -0.56 0.04
CA SER A 157 -11.89 -0.04 -0.72
C SER A 157 -13.22 -0.59 -0.16
N GLY A 158 -14.27 0.24 -0.17
CA GLY A 158 -15.63 -0.16 0.22
C GLY A 158 -16.42 -0.84 -0.91
N GLU A 159 -17.72 -1.06 -0.67
CA GLU A 159 -18.62 -1.69 -1.66
C GLU A 159 -18.95 -0.73 -2.81
N ASP A 160 -19.04 0.57 -2.50
CA ASP A 160 -19.33 1.63 -3.47
C ASP A 160 -18.04 2.26 -4.04
N GLU A 161 -18.09 2.71 -5.30
CA GLU A 161 -16.96 3.39 -5.95
C GLU A 161 -16.50 4.61 -5.14
N GLY A 162 -15.20 4.64 -4.81
CA GLY A 162 -14.60 5.69 -4.01
C GLY A 162 -14.92 5.60 -2.53
N GLU A 163 -15.62 4.58 -2.04
CA GLU A 163 -15.78 4.33 -0.61
C GLU A 163 -14.49 3.73 -0.03
N THR A 164 -14.20 4.04 1.23
CA THR A 164 -13.11 3.45 1.99
C THR A 164 -13.67 2.84 3.27
N VAL A 165 -13.20 1.65 3.62
CA VAL A 165 -13.46 1.01 4.91
C VAL A 165 -12.15 0.72 5.65
N VAL A 166 -12.26 0.38 6.93
CA VAL A 166 -11.15 -0.16 7.71
C VAL A 166 -11.44 -1.59 8.15
N VAL A 167 -10.51 -2.49 7.86
CA VAL A 167 -10.62 -3.93 8.07
C VAL A 167 -9.56 -4.40 9.05
N CYS A 168 -9.95 -5.25 10.00
CA CYS A 168 -8.98 -5.91 10.87
C CYS A 168 -8.36 -7.11 10.11
N PRO A 169 -7.02 -7.15 9.93
CA PRO A 169 -6.39 -8.25 9.20
C PRO A 169 -6.52 -9.61 9.90
N ASP A 170 -6.74 -9.64 11.22
CA ASP A 170 -6.75 -10.88 11.99
C ASP A 170 -8.14 -11.53 12.08
N CYS A 171 -9.20 -10.72 12.16
CA CYS A 171 -10.57 -11.22 12.36
C CYS A 171 -11.58 -10.78 11.30
N GLY A 172 -11.16 -9.97 10.32
CA GLY A 172 -12.02 -9.48 9.24
C GLY A 172 -13.09 -8.48 9.68
N ALA A 173 -13.05 -8.00 10.92
CA ALA A 173 -14.02 -7.00 11.39
C ALA A 173 -13.85 -5.69 10.59
N GLU A 174 -14.94 -5.25 9.96
CA GLU A 174 -14.97 -4.10 9.07
C GLU A 174 -15.82 -2.95 9.64
N ARG A 175 -15.43 -1.71 9.32
CA ARG A 175 -16.16 -0.47 9.65
C ARG A 175 -15.92 0.59 8.57
N ALA A 176 -16.93 1.42 8.32
CA ALA A 176 -16.82 2.57 7.40
C ALA A 176 -15.77 3.61 7.81
N THR A 177 -15.53 3.80 9.12
CA THR A 177 -14.52 4.76 9.59
C THR A 177 -13.66 4.18 10.72
N PRO A 178 -12.37 4.58 10.77
CA PRO A 178 -11.52 4.23 11.89
C PRO A 178 -12.01 4.89 13.18
N ARG A 179 -11.64 4.28 14.30
CA ARG A 179 -11.83 4.89 15.61
C ARG A 179 -10.65 5.79 15.92
N TRP A 180 -10.85 7.10 15.91
CA TRP A 180 -9.80 8.07 16.22
C TRP A 180 -9.48 8.10 17.73
N THR A 181 -8.26 8.52 18.09
CA THR A 181 -7.87 8.86 19.48
C THR A 181 -7.44 10.28 19.64
#